data_AF-A0A317JV96-F1
#
_entry.id   AF-A0A317JV96-F1
#
_cell.length_a   1.000
_cell.length_b   1.000
_cell.length_c   1.000
_cell.angle_alpha   90.00
_cell.angle_beta   90.00
_cell.angle_gamma   90.00
#
_symmetry.space_group_name_H-M   'P 1'
#
loop_
_entity.id
_entity.type
_entity.pdbx_description
1 polymer ?
#
loop_
_entity_poly.entity_id
_entity_poly.type
_entity_poly.pdbx_seq_one_letter_code
_entity_poly.pdbx_strand_id
1 'polypeptide(L)' 'MSVQPGWYVDPADPETRRYWDGEGWIGAPIPVDAPPPAGPPPPEPAPAPPAGG' A
#
# COMPACT_ATOMS: atom_id res chain seq x y z
N MET A 1 -7.98 -17.02 4.99
CA MET A 1 -7.43 -16.57 3.69
C MET A 1 -6.36 -15.52 3.98
N SER A 2 -5.11 -15.77 3.57
CA SER A 2 -4.06 -14.75 3.60
C SER A 2 -3.89 -14.22 2.19
N VAL A 3 -4.01 -12.91 2.01
CA VAL A 3 -3.76 -12.23 0.72
C VAL A 3 -2.26 -12.33 0.45
N GLN A 4 -1.88 -12.79 -0.74
CA GLN A 4 -0.46 -12.88 -1.11
C GLN A 4 0.13 -11.49 -1.31
N PRO A 5 1.44 -11.31 -1.14
CA PRO A 5 2.07 -10.02 -1.42
C PRO A 5 1.88 -9.61 -2.89
N GLY A 6 1.54 -8.33 -3.12
CA GLY A 6 1.29 -7.81 -4.45
C GLY A 6 0.58 -6.45 -4.48
N TRP A 7 0.38 -5.92 -5.68
CA TRP A 7 -0.37 -4.67 -5.88
C TRP A 7 -1.87 -4.93 -5.92
N TYR A 8 -2.61 -4.28 -5.03
CA TYR A 8 -4.06 -4.41 -4.92
C TYR A 8 -4.71 -3.02 -4.85
N VAL A 9 -5.95 -2.92 -5.35
CA VAL A 9 -6.75 -1.69 -5.29
C VAL A 9 -7.00 -1.30 -3.82
N ASP A 10 -6.83 -0.02 -3.51
CA ASP A 10 -7.09 0.50 -2.16
C ASP A 10 -8.62 0.51 -1.93
N PRO A 11 -9.13 -0.12 -0.85
CA PRO A 11 -10.57 -0.17 -0.61
C PRO A 11 -11.17 1.16 -0.14
N ALA A 12 -10.34 2.09 0.36
CA ALA A 12 -10.77 3.45 0.68
C ALA A 12 -10.77 4.36 -0.56
N ASP A 13 -9.94 4.05 -1.56
CA ASP A 13 -9.88 4.79 -2.82
C ASP A 13 -9.69 3.84 -4.03
N PRO A 14 -10.78 3.52 -4.75
CA PRO A 14 -10.75 2.53 -5.83
C PRO A 14 -10.00 3.01 -7.09
N GLU A 15 -9.62 4.29 -7.15
CA GLU A 15 -8.81 4.86 -8.23
C GLU A 15 -7.30 4.69 -7.98
N THR A 16 -6.94 4.16 -6.81
CA THR A 16 -5.55 3.87 -6.45
C THR A 16 -5.33 2.40 -6.08
N ARG A 17 -4.07 1.98 -6.15
CA ARG A 17 -3.59 0.68 -5.68
C ARG A 17 -2.45 0.91 -4.68
N ARG A 18 -2.37 0.05 -3.67
CA ARG A 18 -1.24 -0.04 -2.74
C ARG A 18 -0.63 -1.44 -2.79
N TYR A 19 0.60 -1.56 -2.32
CA TYR A 19 1.25 -2.85 -2.21
C TYR A 19 0.85 -3.49 -0.88
N TRP A 20 0.30 -4.70 -0.93
CA TRP A 20 0.09 -5.54 0.24
C TRP A 20 1.32 -6.42 0.41
N ASP A 21 1.91 -6.47 1.61
CA ASP A 21 3.09 -7.29 1.89
C ASP A 21 2.76 -8.71 2.38
N GLY A 22 1.48 -9.00 2.63
CA GLY A 22 1.02 -10.24 3.25
C GLY A 22 0.48 -10.01 4.66
N GLU A 23 1.00 -9.00 5.35
CA GLU A 23 0.58 -8.60 6.71
C GLU A 23 -0.12 -7.24 6.73
N GLY A 24 0.33 -6.29 5.89
CA GLY A 24 -0.18 -4.92 5.85
C GLY A 24 0.03 -4.24 4.51
N TRP A 25 -0.66 -3.10 4.34
CA TRP A 25 -0.47 -2.20 3.20
C TRP A 25 0.79 -1.36 3.42
N ILE A 26 1.67 -1.29 2.41
CA ILE A 26 2.90 -0.50 2.45
C ILE A 26 3.01 0.44 1.24
N GLY A 27 3.75 1.54 1.44
CA GLY A 27 4.07 2.52 0.42
C GLY A 27 2.92 3.47 0.06
N ALA A 28 3.24 4.39 -0.84
CA ALA A 28 2.30 5.39 -1.33
C ALA A 28 1.25 4.76 -2.27
N PRO A 29 -0.01 5.23 -2.23
CA PRO A 29 -1.02 4.85 -3.23
C PRO A 29 -0.57 5.33 -4.61
N ILE A 30 -0.66 4.45 -5.60
CA ILE A 30 -0.38 4.77 -7.00
C ILE A 30 -1.67 4.65 -7.83
N PRO A 31 -1.85 5.41 -8.92
CA PRO A 31 -3.04 5.31 -9.75
C PRO A 31 -3.25 3.90 -10.31
N VAL A 32 -4.50 3.43 -10.38
CA VAL A 32 -4.81 2.13 -11.00
C VAL A 32 -4.58 2.10 -12.51
N ASP A 33 -4.44 3.24 -13.18
CA ASP A 33 -4.10 3.29 -14.60
C ASP A 33 -2.58 3.25 -14.84
N ALA A 34 -1.78 3.52 -13.80
CA ALA A 34 -0.33 3.52 -13.91
C ALA A 34 0.24 2.08 -13.90
N PRO A 35 1.27 1.77 -14.71
CA PRO A 35 1.97 0.51 -14.61
C PRO A 35 2.60 0.37 -13.21
N PRO A 36 2.34 -0.74 -12.49
CA PRO A 36 2.87 -0.92 -11.17
C PRO A 36 4.40 -1.05 -11.24
N PRO A 37 5.14 -0.54 -10.25
CA PRO A 37 6.56 -0.79 -10.11
C PRO A 37 6.84 -2.30 -10.10
N ALA A 38 8.01 -2.69 -10.63
CA ALA A 38 8.41 -4.09 -10.74
C ALA A 38 8.59 -4.82 -9.39
N GLY A 39 8.61 -4.08 -8.28
CA GLY A 39 8.77 -4.64 -6.94
C GLY A 39 7.96 -3.88 -5.89
N PRO A 40 7.99 -4.36 -4.64
CA PRO A 40 7.42 -3.64 -3.51
C PRO A 40 7.98 -2.22 -3.44
N PRO A 41 7.14 -1.22 -3.10
CA PRO A 41 7.67 0.07 -2.71
C PRO A 41 8.54 -0.09 -1.46
N PRO A 42 9.52 0.80 -1.24
CA PRO A 42 10.20 0.83 0.05
C PRO A 42 9.16 1.01 1.16
N PRO A 43 9.30 0.32 2.30
CA PRO A 43 8.38 0.47 3.41
C PRO A 43 8.33 1.94 3.79
N GLU A 44 7.12 2.51 3.82
CA GLU A 44 6.96 3.87 4.30
C GLU A 44 7.42 3.89 5.77
N PRO A 45 8.21 4.88 6.20
CA PRO A 45 8.50 5.02 7.62
C PRO A 45 7.16 5.04 8.35
N ALA A 46 7.00 4.14 9.33
CA ALA A 46 5.76 4.03 10.09
C ALA A 46 5.30 5.44 10.49
N PRO A 47 4.03 5.82 10.22
CA PRO A 47 3.55 7.13 10.60
C PRO A 47 3.89 7.29 12.08
N ALA A 48 4.65 8.35 12.41
CA ALA A 48 4.92 8.66 13.81
C ALA A 48 3.56 8.65 14.51
N PRO A 49 3.40 7.89 15.62
CA PRO A 49 2.11 7.79 16.28
C PRO A 49 1.59 9.20 16.50
N PRO A 50 0.29 9.48 16.25
CA PRO A 50 -0.24 10.80 16.50
C PRO A 50 0.14 11.14 17.94
N ALA A 51 0.85 12.25 18.14
CA ALA A 51 1.22 12.72 19.45
C ALA A 51 -0.09 12.95 20.21
N GLY A 52 -0.52 11.94 20.96
CA GLY A 52 -1.71 12.01 21.79
C GLY A 52 -1.50 13.12 22.80
N GLY A 53 -2.42 14.09 22.81
CA GLY A 53 -2.53 15.11 23.84
C GLY A 53 -3.24 14.59 25.07
#